data_AF-A0A176Z5N6-F1
#
_entry.id   AF-A0A176Z5N6-F1
#
_cell.length_a   1.000
_cell.length_b   1.000
_cell.length_c   1.000
_cell.angle_alpha   90.00
_cell.angle_beta   90.00
_cell.angle_gamma   90.00
#
_symmetry.space_group_name_H-M   'P 1'
#
loop_
_entity.id
_entity.type
_entity.pdbx_description
1 polymer ?
#
loop_
_entity_poly.entity_id
_entity_poly.type
_entity_poly.pdbx_seq_one_letter_code
_entity_poly.pdbx_strand_id
1 'polypeptide(L)'
;MTRLLEEAFSKVSTLPDSEQDELARTLLELAGVDQPPIRLTAAEEADLDEAEAEIARGELATADDVRGMWAKHGLWMSVTRSGRSPRSTKS
;
A
#
# COMPACT_ATOMS: atom_id res chain seq x y z
N MET A 1 17.75 11.51 -16.25
CA MET A 1 17.86 10.80 -14.95
C MET A 1 18.78 11.65 -14.04
N THR A 2 19.07 11.27 -12.79
CA THR A 2 20.15 11.96 -12.07
C THR A 2 21.50 11.53 -12.67
N ARG A 3 22.53 12.37 -12.59
CA ARG A 3 23.87 12.03 -13.12
C ARG A 3 24.40 10.71 -12.53
N LEU A 4 24.13 10.47 -11.25
CA LEU A 4 24.53 9.24 -10.57
C LEU A 4 23.77 8.01 -11.10
N LEU A 5 22.47 8.14 -11.36
CA LEU A 5 21.66 7.03 -11.88
C LEU A 5 22.00 6.73 -13.35
N GLU A 6 22.38 7.75 -14.14
CA GLU A 6 22.87 7.57 -15.52
C GLU A 6 24.19 6.80 -15.56
N GLU A 7 25.14 7.14 -14.68
CA GLU A 7 26.39 6.38 -14.56
C GLU A 7 26.12 4.93 -14.13
N ALA A 8 25.24 4.72 -13.15
CA ALA A 8 24.86 3.39 -12.69
C ALA A 8 24.26 2.55 -13.83
N PHE A 9 23.29 3.09 -14.58
CA PHE A 9 22.70 2.40 -15.74
C PHE A 9 23.75 2.07 -16.82
N SER A 10 24.66 3.00 -17.12
CA SER A 10 25.72 2.74 -18.09
C SER A 10 26.61 1.58 -17.66
N LYS A 11 26.96 1.46 -16.37
CA LYS A 11 27.76 0.33 -15.87
C LYS A 11 26.97 -0.98 -15.90
N VAL A 12 25.73 -0.98 -15.41
CA VAL A 12 24.88 -2.17 -15.39
C VAL A 12 24.66 -2.71 -16.80
N SER A 13 24.45 -1.83 -17.79
CA SER A 13 24.23 -2.25 -19.19
C SER A 13 25.38 -3.02 -19.85
N THR A 14 26.57 -3.04 -19.23
CA THR A 14 27.74 -3.79 -19.72
C THR A 14 27.88 -5.19 -19.09
N LEU A 15 27.06 -5.50 -18.08
CA LEU A 15 27.07 -6.81 -17.41
C LEU A 15 26.33 -7.87 -18.24
N PRO A 16 26.52 -9.17 -17.96
CA PRO A 16 25.67 -10.22 -18.53
C PRO A 16 24.19 -10.01 -18.20
N ASP A 17 23.29 -10.43 -19.09
CA ASP A 17 21.85 -10.26 -18.95
C ASP A 17 21.31 -10.76 -17.59
N SER A 18 21.84 -11.88 -17.08
CA SER A 18 21.43 -12.42 -15.78
C SER A 18 21.72 -11.47 -14.61
N GLU A 19 22.87 -10.80 -14.64
CA GLU A 19 23.26 -9.83 -13.61
C GLU A 19 22.47 -8.52 -13.76
N GLN A 20 22.19 -8.11 -15.01
CA GLN A 20 21.32 -6.96 -15.28
C GLN A 20 19.91 -7.19 -14.71
N ASP A 21 19.34 -8.37 -14.93
CA ASP A 21 18.02 -8.75 -14.45
C ASP A 21 17.95 -8.80 -12.92
N GLU A 22 18.98 -9.31 -12.24
CA GLU A 22 19.04 -9.33 -10.77
C GLU A 22 19.07 -7.92 -10.18
N LEU A 23 19.88 -7.03 -10.76
CA LEU A 23 19.95 -5.62 -10.34
C LEU A 23 18.64 -4.89 -10.66
N ALA A 24 18.02 -5.18 -11.80
CA ALA A 24 16.72 -4.61 -12.17
C ALA A 24 15.63 -5.01 -11.16
N ARG A 25 15.52 -6.30 -10.81
CA ARG A 25 14.55 -6.76 -9.79
C ARG A 25 14.75 -6.06 -8.45
N THR A 26 16.00 -5.91 -8.01
CA THR A 26 16.33 -5.22 -6.76
C THR A 26 15.90 -3.75 -6.79
N LEU A 27 16.15 -3.05 -7.90
CA LEU A 27 15.74 -1.65 -8.07
C LEU A 27 14.22 -1.49 -8.15
N LEU A 28 13.53 -2.44 -8.79
CA LEU A 28 12.06 -2.46 -8.83
C LEU A 28 11.50 -2.64 -7.42
N GLU A 29 12.01 -3.60 -6.64
CA GLU A 29 11.58 -3.84 -5.25
C GLU A 29 11.75 -2.58 -4.39
N LEU A 30 12.91 -1.91 -4.47
CA LEU A 30 13.17 -0.64 -3.78
C LEU A 30 12.25 0.49 -4.25
N ALA A 31 11.87 0.50 -5.53
CA ALA A 31 10.94 1.47 -6.10
C ALA A 31 9.47 1.15 -5.76
N GLY A 32 9.21 0.05 -5.04
CA GLY A 32 7.85 -0.40 -4.71
C GLY A 32 7.13 -1.12 -5.85
N VAL A 33 7.86 -1.49 -6.90
CA VAL A 33 7.37 -2.31 -8.02
C VAL A 33 7.80 -3.75 -7.75
N ASP A 34 6.86 -4.69 -7.75
CA ASP A 34 7.17 -6.11 -7.50
C ASP A 34 7.68 -6.42 -6.07
N GLN A 35 7.18 -5.70 -5.06
CA GLN A 35 7.46 -6.08 -3.67
C GLN A 35 6.91 -7.49 -3.40
N PRO A 36 7.71 -8.39 -2.81
CA PRO A 36 7.22 -9.71 -2.45
C PRO A 36 6.05 -9.57 -1.48
N PRO A 37 5.01 -10.42 -1.57
CA PRO A 37 3.92 -10.40 -0.62
C PRO A 37 4.44 -10.51 0.82
N ILE A 38 3.90 -9.70 1.72
CA ILE A 38 4.19 -9.80 3.15
C ILE A 38 3.83 -11.22 3.59
N ARG A 39 4.82 -11.92 4.17
CA ARG A 39 4.65 -13.27 4.70
C ARG A 39 4.13 -13.14 6.12
N LEU A 40 2.87 -13.50 6.32
CA LEU A 40 2.26 -13.56 7.65
C LEU A 40 2.93 -14.65 8.48
N THR A 41 3.07 -14.38 9.78
CA THR A 41 3.35 -15.42 10.77
C THR A 41 2.12 -16.30 10.95
N ALA A 42 2.30 -17.52 11.47
CA ALA A 42 1.19 -18.43 11.75
C ALA A 42 0.14 -17.84 12.70
N ALA A 43 0.55 -16.93 13.60
CA ALA A 43 -0.37 -16.22 14.48
C ALA A 43 -1.20 -15.19 13.71
N GLU A 44 -0.58 -14.39 12.85
CA GLU A 44 -1.28 -13.39 12.03
C GLU A 44 -2.22 -14.05 11.00
N GLU A 45 -1.84 -15.21 10.46
CA GLU A 45 -2.72 -15.99 9.57
C GLU A 45 -3.95 -16.52 10.33
N ALA A 46 -3.77 -17.02 11.55
CA ALA A 46 -4.88 -17.45 12.40
C ALA A 46 -5.81 -16.29 12.81
N ASP A 47 -5.28 -15.09 13.04
CA ASP A 47 -6.07 -13.89 13.32
C ASP A 47 -6.98 -13.52 12.12
N LEU A 48 -6.47 -13.70 10.88
CA LEU A 48 -7.27 -13.49 9.67
C LEU A 48 -8.32 -14.58 9.47
N ASP A 49 -7.99 -15.85 9.73
CA ASP A 49 -8.95 -16.96 9.66
C ASP A 49 -10.14 -16.73 10.60
N GLU A 50 -9.89 -16.22 11.82
CA GLU A 50 -10.97 -15.87 12.75
C GLU A 50 -11.79 -14.68 12.25
N ALA A 51 -11.15 -13.64 11.71
CA ALA A 51 -11.85 -12.50 11.12
C ALA A 51 -12.75 -12.92 9.94
N GLU A 52 -12.31 -13.85 9.11
CA GLU A 52 -13.14 -14.44 8.04
C GLU A 52 -14.34 -15.21 8.60
N ALA A 53 -14.13 -15.94 9.70
CA ALA A 53 -15.20 -16.64 10.39
C ALA A 53 -16.22 -15.67 11.01
N GLU A 54 -15.78 -14.55 11.61
CA GLU A 54 -16.64 -13.45 12.10
C GLU A 54 -17.47 -12.84 10.96
N ILE A 55 -16.84 -12.58 9.79
CA ILE A 55 -17.54 -12.09 8.59
C ILE A 55 -18.64 -13.07 8.18
N ALA A 56 -18.34 -14.37 8.13
CA ALA A 56 -19.30 -15.40 7.75
C ALA A 56 -20.49 -15.50 8.74
N ARG A 57 -20.25 -15.23 10.02
CA ARG A 57 -21.28 -15.13 11.06
C ARG A 57 -22.04 -13.80 11.04
N GLY A 58 -21.56 -12.81 10.28
CA GLY A 58 -22.12 -11.45 10.24
C GLY A 58 -21.77 -10.61 11.48
N GLU A 59 -20.72 -10.99 12.22
CA GLU A 59 -20.21 -10.32 13.41
C GLU A 59 -19.35 -9.10 13.03
N LEU A 60 -19.91 -8.23 12.18
CA LEU A 60 -19.25 -7.03 11.71
C LEU A 60 -19.52 -5.85 12.65
N ALA A 61 -18.51 -5.01 12.82
CA ALA A 61 -18.68 -3.70 13.48
C ALA A 61 -19.73 -2.86 12.72
N THR A 62 -20.59 -2.16 13.47
CA THR A 62 -21.58 -1.28 12.85
C THR A 62 -20.92 -0.02 12.29
N ALA A 63 -21.66 0.70 11.44
CA ALA A 63 -21.18 1.98 10.91
C ALA A 63 -20.91 3.01 12.02
N ASP A 64 -21.64 2.96 13.14
CA ASP A 64 -21.40 3.82 14.30
C ASP A 64 -20.14 3.42 15.05
N ASP A 65 -19.87 2.13 15.22
CA ASP A 65 -18.65 1.62 15.86
C ASP A 65 -17.40 2.06 15.08
N VAL A 66 -17.44 1.92 13.74
CA VAL A 66 -16.36 2.36 12.85
C VAL A 66 -16.14 3.88 12.93
N ARG A 67 -17.23 4.67 12.98
CA ARG A 67 -17.13 6.13 13.17
C ARG A 67 -16.50 6.50 14.50
N GLY A 68 -16.90 5.83 15.59
CA GLY A 68 -16.34 6.03 16.92
C GLY A 68 -14.85 5.72 16.96
N MET A 69 -14.44 4.59 16.36
CA MET A 69 -13.03 4.22 16.22
C MET A 69 -12.23 5.27 15.45
N TRP A 70 -12.71 5.73 14.29
CA TRP A 70 -12.00 6.75 13.50
C TRP A 70 -11.90 8.10 14.21
N ALA A 71 -12.94 8.51 14.94
CA ALA A 71 -12.91 9.73 15.73
C ALA A 71 -11.86 9.65 16.85
N LYS A 72 -11.75 8.50 17.54
CA LYS A 72 -10.73 8.25 18.56
C LYS A 72 -9.30 8.39 18.01
N HIS A 73 -9.07 8.00 16.76
CA HIS A 73 -7.76 8.07 16.10
C HIS A 73 -7.56 9.31 15.22
N GLY A 74 -8.49 10.27 15.21
CA GLY A 74 -8.39 11.51 14.42
C GLY A 74 -8.55 11.33 12.90
N LEU A 75 -8.99 10.15 12.44
CA LEU A 75 -9.05 9.78 11.02
C LEU A 75 -10.29 10.31 10.28
N TRP A 76 -11.30 10.80 11.01
CA TRP A 76 -12.55 11.34 10.45
C TRP A 76 -12.33 12.59 9.56
N MET A 77 -11.30 13.40 9.84
CA MET A 77 -11.01 14.62 9.09
C MET A 77 -10.35 14.37 7.72
N SER A 78 -9.81 13.16 7.50
CA SER A 78 -9.09 12.80 6.28
C SER A 78 -10.04 12.33 5.16
N VAL A 79 -11.09 11.58 5.51
CA VAL A 79 -12.08 11.03 4.56
C VAL A 79 -13.02 12.12 4.01
N THR A 80 -13.29 13.17 4.78
CA THR A 80 -14.22 14.24 4.38
C THR A 80 -13.59 15.30 3.47
N ARG A 81 -12.25 15.36 3.35
CA ARG A 81 -11.55 16.36 2.53
C ARG A 81 -11.42 15.97 1.05
N SER A 82 -11.62 14.70 0.69
CA SER A 82 -11.52 14.22 -0.70
C SER A 82 -12.85 14.21 -1.47
N GLY A 83 -13.99 14.40 -0.80
CA GLY A 83 -15.31 14.41 -1.42
C GLY A 83 -16.02 15.75 -1.29
N ARG A 84 -16.29 16.40 -2.44
CA ARG A 84 -17.17 17.57 -2.65
C ARG A 84 -16.48 18.95 -2.63
N SER A 85 -15.97 19.33 -3.80
CA SER A 85 -15.88 20.75 -4.19
C SER A 85 -17.28 21.19 -4.66
N PRO A 86 -17.98 22.13 -3.99
CA PRO A 86 -19.14 22.77 -4.56
C PRO A 86 -18.64 23.77 -5.60
N ARG A 87 -18.90 23.48 -6.88
CA ARG A 87 -18.70 24.43 -7.97
C ARG A 87 -19.55 25.66 -7.69
N SER A 88 -18.91 26.73 -7.22
CA SER A 88 -19.50 28.06 -7.05
C SER A 88 -19.97 28.57 -8.40
N THR A 89 -21.28 28.53 -8.67
CA THR A 89 -21.90 29.43 -9.64
C THR A 89 -22.28 30.71 -8.91
N LYS A 90 -21.44 31.74 -9.05
CA LYS A 90 -21.86 33.13 -8.82
C LYS A 90 -22.86 33.50 -9.92
N SER A 91 -23.99 34.06 -9.52
CA SER A 91 -24.81 34.99 -10.32
C SER A 91 -25.20 36.13 -9.40
#